data_AF-A0A1I3BSP1-F1
#
_entry.id   AF-A0A1I3BSP1-F1
#
_cell.length_a   1.000
_cell.length_b   1.000
_cell.length_c   1.000
_cell.angle_alpha   90.00
_cell.angle_beta   90.00
_cell.angle_gamma   90.00
#
_symmetry.space_group_name_H-M   'P 1'
#
loop_
_entity.id
_entity.type
_entity.pdbx_description
1 polymer ?
#
loop_
_entity_poly.entity_id
_entity_poly.type
_entity_poly.pdbx_seq_one_letter_code
_entity_poly.pdbx_strand_id
1 'polypeptide(L)'
;MKQNPHVRKYAYHLKTIDSHTEGECTRICYDGFPDLPGETMMAKKNYLVSNYDYLRTALMLEPRGHRDMFGALLTEPVNKEADFGVIFMDSGSCLNMCGHGSIGTASMLVETGMVEVTEPYTDVVLDAPSGIIRTRVHVVDGEAVDVSILNVPSFLYKESQHIEIPGYGDIEFDISFGGSFFAIVNAKQIGLELEIENIEEITELGMHLLSRINDEIDIKHPYLDITTVDLVEFYGPTSNSKAHMKNCVIFGDAQADRSPCGTGTSAKLATLYTKGELKLNEKFVYESITGSLFIGEAIKEVEIAGMKAIIPQITGSAWITGFNEWIIDEQDPHRFGFLLGTTKQEEESIRGKIVEAAWTLFADKGYENTSIEDVINIANISEAEFYDIFSSKDELEHTLGDLFDEKYTQLMISINPKISQYEKLVYLNREMFELIEKKVPFDLISHIYVGTPAERQNVLNDNRFYYHLIPKIIEEGQANGEFSCEEDAQSLAESYFSIERGLIYDWCIKGGTDSLVLNSSKILPVYLEHMLNRKEKAI
;
A
#
# COMPACT_ATOMS: atom_id res chain seq x y z
N MET A 1 33.57 -37.95 13.33
CA MET A 1 33.51 -37.92 11.86
C MET A 1 32.51 -36.84 11.47
N LYS A 2 32.95 -35.77 10.81
CA LYS A 2 32.02 -34.86 10.11
C LYS A 2 31.71 -35.53 8.77
N GLN A 3 30.71 -36.41 8.74
CA GLN A 3 30.13 -36.83 7.48
C GLN A 3 29.21 -35.69 7.05
N ASN A 4 29.61 -34.94 6.04
CA ASN A 4 28.67 -34.01 5.40
C ASN A 4 27.63 -34.88 4.67
N PRO A 5 26.33 -34.63 4.88
CA PRO A 5 25.29 -35.36 4.18
C PRO A 5 25.50 -35.25 2.67
N HIS A 6 25.34 -36.36 1.95
CA HIS A 6 25.43 -36.37 0.49
C HIS A 6 24.11 -35.84 -0.07
N VAL A 7 24.07 -34.55 -0.35
CA VAL A 7 22.89 -33.85 -0.86
C VAL A 7 22.75 -34.12 -2.37
N ARG A 8 21.55 -34.51 -2.84
CA ARG A 8 21.27 -34.66 -4.28
C ARG A 8 21.01 -33.28 -4.89
N LYS A 9 21.06 -33.17 -6.22
CA LYS A 9 20.64 -31.92 -6.89
C LYS A 9 19.13 -31.77 -6.75
N TYR A 10 18.69 -30.72 -6.05
CA TYR A 10 17.27 -30.39 -5.87
C TYR A 10 16.78 -29.41 -6.94
N ALA A 11 15.45 -29.27 -7.06
CA ALA A 11 14.83 -28.35 -8.01
C ALA A 11 15.16 -26.90 -7.62
N TYR A 12 15.01 -26.59 -6.32
CA TYR A 12 15.32 -25.28 -5.74
C TYR A 12 15.97 -25.44 -4.37
N HIS A 13 16.85 -24.50 -4.05
CA HIS A 13 17.51 -24.34 -2.75
C HIS A 13 17.45 -22.86 -2.40
N LEU A 14 16.59 -22.50 -1.45
CA LEU A 14 16.28 -21.12 -1.06
C LEU A 14 16.85 -20.86 0.33
N LYS A 15 17.43 -19.69 0.58
CA LYS A 15 17.91 -19.31 1.92
C LYS A 15 17.12 -18.13 2.46
N THR A 16 16.74 -18.23 3.73
CA THR A 16 15.97 -17.19 4.40
C THR A 16 16.55 -16.83 5.76
N ILE A 17 16.32 -15.58 6.16
CA ILE A 17 16.41 -15.13 7.54
C ILE A 17 14.96 -15.04 8.02
N ASP A 18 14.59 -15.86 8.99
CA ASP A 18 13.29 -15.75 9.63
C ASP A 18 13.44 -14.80 10.82
N SER A 19 12.52 -13.86 10.94
CA SER A 19 12.42 -12.90 12.05
C SER A 19 10.99 -12.78 12.51
N HIS A 20 10.76 -12.04 13.59
CA HIS A 20 9.43 -11.51 13.92
C HIS A 20 9.52 -10.05 14.32
N THR A 21 8.55 -9.24 13.93
CA THR A 21 8.38 -7.84 14.35
C THR A 21 7.28 -7.81 15.39
N GLU A 22 7.63 -7.62 16.65
CA GLU A 22 6.66 -7.57 17.77
C GLU A 22 5.68 -8.78 17.82
N GLY A 23 6.10 -9.92 17.25
CA GLY A 23 5.34 -11.19 17.27
C GLY A 23 4.86 -11.64 15.90
N GLU A 24 4.72 -10.71 14.95
CA GLU A 24 4.32 -11.03 13.58
C GLU A 24 5.54 -11.51 12.78
N CYS A 25 5.46 -12.71 12.20
CA CYS A 25 6.62 -13.35 11.56
C CYS A 25 7.03 -12.64 10.26
N THR A 26 8.29 -12.78 9.85
CA THR A 26 8.76 -12.33 8.53
C THR A 26 9.88 -13.24 8.05
N ARG A 27 9.64 -13.98 6.98
CA ARG A 27 10.62 -14.83 6.30
C ARG A 27 11.27 -14.06 5.14
N ILE A 28 12.51 -13.62 5.34
CA ILE A 28 13.24 -12.80 4.38
C ILE A 28 14.12 -13.69 3.50
N CYS A 29 13.68 -13.94 2.27
CA CYS A 29 14.43 -14.69 1.25
C CYS A 29 15.47 -13.80 0.61
N TYR A 30 16.75 -14.18 0.76
CA TYR A 30 17.89 -13.41 0.26
C TYR A 30 18.73 -14.17 -0.78
N ASP A 31 18.48 -15.46 -0.99
CA ASP A 31 19.21 -16.28 -1.95
C ASP A 31 18.35 -17.45 -2.48
N GLY A 32 18.62 -17.87 -3.72
CA GLY A 32 18.02 -19.04 -4.36
C GLY A 32 16.76 -18.79 -5.21
N PHE A 33 16.22 -17.56 -5.21
CA PHE A 33 15.12 -17.18 -6.10
C PHE A 33 15.66 -16.93 -7.53
N PRO A 34 14.90 -17.27 -8.59
CA PRO A 34 15.28 -16.91 -9.96
C PRO A 34 15.32 -15.40 -10.19
N ASP A 35 16.10 -14.96 -11.18
CA ASP A 35 16.14 -13.55 -11.58
C ASP A 35 14.76 -13.05 -11.99
N LEU A 36 14.38 -11.89 -11.46
CA LEU A 36 13.12 -11.22 -11.79
C LEU A 36 13.39 -10.06 -12.75
N PRO A 37 13.12 -10.24 -14.07
CA PRO A 37 13.20 -9.15 -15.03
C PRO A 37 12.09 -8.13 -14.76
N GLY A 38 12.39 -6.86 -15.01
CA GLY A 38 11.44 -5.77 -14.87
C GLY A 38 12.15 -4.44 -14.68
N GLU A 39 11.66 -3.41 -15.36
CA GLU A 39 12.15 -2.04 -15.23
C GLU A 39 11.58 -1.30 -14.02
N THR A 40 10.63 -1.90 -13.30
CA THR A 40 10.04 -1.38 -12.06
C THR A 40 9.86 -2.52 -11.05
N MET A 41 9.82 -2.20 -9.75
CA MET A 41 9.52 -3.20 -8.71
C MET A 41 8.15 -3.84 -8.89
N MET A 42 7.18 -3.07 -9.39
CA MET A 42 5.86 -3.60 -9.76
C MET A 42 5.95 -4.59 -10.93
N ALA A 43 6.80 -4.34 -11.93
CA ALA A 43 7.04 -5.30 -13.01
C ALA A 43 7.71 -6.59 -12.49
N LYS A 44 8.68 -6.47 -11.58
CA LYS A 44 9.31 -7.63 -10.92
C LYS A 44 8.31 -8.46 -10.10
N LYS A 45 7.44 -7.80 -9.31
CA LYS A 45 6.33 -8.46 -8.60
C LYS A 45 5.40 -9.20 -9.56
N ASN A 46 4.91 -8.53 -10.60
CA ASN A 46 4.01 -9.15 -11.58
C ASN A 46 4.67 -10.35 -12.26
N TYR A 47 5.96 -10.24 -12.59
CA TYR A 47 6.71 -11.35 -13.15
C TYR A 47 6.79 -12.54 -12.17
N LEU A 48 7.06 -12.28 -10.89
CA LEU A 48 7.04 -13.31 -9.84
C LEU A 48 5.68 -13.99 -9.77
N VAL A 49 4.58 -13.23 -9.69
CA VAL A 49 3.23 -13.78 -9.61
C VAL A 49 2.90 -14.63 -10.84
N SER A 50 3.22 -14.16 -12.05
CA SER A 50 2.90 -14.90 -13.28
C SER A 50 3.78 -16.12 -13.53
N ASN A 51 5.03 -16.14 -13.04
CA ASN A 51 6.01 -17.17 -13.43
C ASN A 51 6.53 -18.03 -12.27
N TYR A 52 6.45 -17.54 -11.04
CA TYR A 52 7.13 -18.10 -9.87
C TYR A 52 6.26 -18.13 -8.59
N ASP A 53 4.94 -17.91 -8.67
CA ASP A 53 4.07 -17.96 -7.49
C ASP A 53 4.16 -19.28 -6.72
N TYR A 54 4.44 -20.38 -7.42
CA TYR A 54 4.67 -21.69 -6.78
C TYR A 54 5.87 -21.70 -5.81
N LEU A 55 6.83 -20.79 -5.94
CA LEU A 55 7.92 -20.62 -4.97
C LEU A 55 7.47 -19.84 -3.74
N ARG A 56 6.59 -18.84 -3.92
CA ARG A 56 5.91 -18.19 -2.79
C ARG A 56 5.11 -19.22 -2.01
N THR A 57 4.23 -19.98 -2.65
CA THR A 57 3.41 -20.98 -1.96
C THR A 57 4.29 -22.04 -1.27
N ALA A 58 5.40 -22.45 -1.90
CA ALA A 58 6.34 -23.39 -1.30
C ALA A 58 6.96 -22.88 0.01
N LEU A 59 7.23 -21.56 0.13
CA LEU A 59 7.83 -20.94 1.30
C LEU A 59 6.81 -20.52 2.36
N MET A 60 5.63 -20.07 1.95
CA MET A 60 4.61 -19.50 2.84
C MET A 60 3.67 -20.57 3.40
N LEU A 61 3.31 -21.58 2.62
CA LEU A 61 2.33 -22.59 3.03
C LEU A 61 2.97 -23.76 3.77
N GLU A 62 2.14 -24.59 4.42
CA GLU A 62 2.59 -25.86 4.98
C GLU A 62 3.15 -26.75 3.85
N PRO A 63 4.24 -27.52 4.07
CA PRO A 63 4.85 -27.85 5.36
C PRO A 63 6.02 -26.94 5.79
N ARG A 64 6.36 -25.89 5.02
CA ARG A 64 7.52 -25.03 5.31
C ARG A 64 7.15 -23.76 6.06
N GLY A 65 5.97 -23.21 5.77
CA GLY A 65 5.35 -22.13 6.51
C GLY A 65 4.06 -22.59 7.16
N HIS A 66 3.11 -21.68 7.29
CA HIS A 66 1.79 -21.89 7.87
C HIS A 66 0.84 -20.78 7.37
N ARG A 67 -0.45 -20.88 7.73
CA ARG A 67 -1.48 -19.91 7.31
C ARG A 67 -1.07 -18.45 7.54
N ASP A 68 -0.56 -18.15 8.73
CA ASP A 68 -0.15 -16.78 9.11
C ASP A 68 1.31 -16.45 8.75
N MET A 69 1.95 -17.18 7.82
CA MET A 69 3.34 -16.90 7.43
C MET A 69 3.39 -15.68 6.52
N PHE A 70 4.30 -14.76 6.84
CA PHE A 70 4.61 -13.58 6.04
C PHE A 70 6.06 -13.63 5.58
N GLY A 71 6.35 -13.07 4.40
CA GLY A 71 7.67 -13.09 3.80
C GLY A 71 8.04 -11.84 3.02
N ALA A 72 9.34 -11.69 2.79
CA ALA A 72 9.93 -10.66 1.96
C ALA A 72 10.97 -11.30 1.04
N LEU A 73 10.93 -11.00 -0.26
CA LEU A 73 11.98 -11.39 -1.19
C LEU A 73 12.87 -10.19 -1.46
N LEU A 74 14.16 -10.31 -1.13
CA LEU A 74 15.17 -9.33 -1.51
C LEU A 74 15.56 -9.50 -2.98
N THR A 75 15.70 -8.38 -3.67
CA THR A 75 16.06 -8.29 -5.08
C THR A 75 16.98 -7.10 -5.30
N GLU A 76 17.59 -7.03 -6.49
CA GLU A 76 18.23 -5.79 -6.94
C GLU A 76 17.20 -4.66 -7.04
N PRO A 77 17.44 -3.50 -6.43
CA PRO A 77 16.55 -2.35 -6.52
C PRO A 77 16.50 -1.82 -7.95
N VAL A 78 15.37 -1.24 -8.31
CA VAL A 78 15.23 -0.46 -9.56
C VAL A 78 15.64 0.98 -9.30
N ASN A 79 15.20 1.54 -8.18
CA ASN A 79 15.53 2.89 -7.77
C ASN A 79 16.96 2.95 -7.21
N LYS A 80 17.77 3.85 -7.76
CA LYS A 80 19.18 4.02 -7.39
C LYS A 80 19.39 4.54 -5.96
N GLU A 81 18.36 5.08 -5.32
CA GLU A 81 18.45 5.53 -3.93
C GLU A 81 18.22 4.42 -2.91
N ALA A 82 17.72 3.26 -3.35
CA ALA A 82 17.44 2.15 -2.46
C ALA A 82 18.65 1.25 -2.28
N ASP A 83 18.78 0.70 -1.08
CA ASP A 83 19.80 -0.29 -0.74
C ASP A 83 19.41 -1.66 -1.30
N PHE A 84 18.13 -2.01 -1.24
CA PHE A 84 17.58 -3.27 -1.74
C PHE A 84 16.19 -3.09 -2.35
N GLY A 85 15.87 -3.87 -3.37
CA GLY A 85 14.49 -4.08 -3.80
C GLY A 85 13.82 -5.13 -2.91
N VAL A 86 12.54 -4.94 -2.56
CA VAL A 86 11.78 -5.88 -1.72
C VAL A 86 10.42 -6.19 -2.34
N ILE A 87 10.04 -7.46 -2.39
CA ILE A 87 8.68 -7.90 -2.75
C ILE A 87 8.11 -8.67 -1.55
N PHE A 88 7.09 -8.12 -0.92
CA PHE A 88 6.40 -8.77 0.19
C PHE A 88 5.44 -9.86 -0.29
N MET A 89 5.19 -10.86 0.54
CA MET A 89 4.30 -11.98 0.25
C MET A 89 3.74 -12.60 1.51
N ASP A 90 2.56 -13.19 1.41
CA ASP A 90 1.94 -13.98 2.48
C ASP A 90 1.39 -15.31 1.93
N SER A 91 0.57 -16.01 2.71
CA SER A 91 -0.07 -17.26 2.29
C SER A 91 -1.08 -17.07 1.14
N GLY A 92 -1.62 -15.86 0.96
CA GLY A 92 -2.54 -15.49 -0.12
C GLY A 92 -1.81 -15.11 -1.41
N SER A 93 -1.07 -14.00 -1.40
CA SER A 93 -0.50 -13.39 -2.61
C SER A 93 0.80 -12.60 -2.35
N CYS A 94 1.31 -11.92 -3.38
CA CYS A 94 2.37 -10.92 -3.22
C CYS A 94 1.78 -9.54 -2.94
N LEU A 95 2.36 -8.82 -1.98
CA LEU A 95 1.86 -7.53 -1.50
C LEU A 95 2.73 -6.37 -2.01
N ASN A 96 2.14 -5.17 -2.04
CA ASN A 96 2.84 -3.97 -2.51
C ASN A 96 3.68 -3.31 -1.40
N MET A 97 3.22 -3.38 -0.16
CA MET A 97 3.85 -2.79 1.03
C MET A 97 3.46 -3.59 2.27
N CYS A 98 4.31 -3.60 3.29
CA CYS A 98 3.94 -4.06 4.63
C CYS A 98 4.80 -3.38 5.70
N GLY A 99 4.16 -2.79 6.72
CA GLY A 99 4.85 -2.09 7.81
C GLY A 99 5.73 -3.01 8.65
N HIS A 100 5.17 -4.10 9.20
CA HIS A 100 5.92 -5.03 10.03
C HIS A 100 7.04 -5.73 9.23
N GLY A 101 6.77 -6.07 7.97
CA GLY A 101 7.73 -6.69 7.07
C GLY A 101 8.88 -5.74 6.71
N SER A 102 8.60 -4.44 6.59
CA SER A 102 9.64 -3.41 6.37
C SER A 102 10.53 -3.23 7.60
N ILE A 103 9.94 -3.17 8.80
CA ILE A 103 10.69 -3.11 10.07
C ILE A 103 11.58 -4.35 10.23
N GLY A 104 11.01 -5.54 10.00
CA GLY A 104 11.75 -6.80 10.07
C GLY A 104 12.90 -6.81 9.08
N THR A 105 12.61 -6.55 7.80
CA THR A 105 13.62 -6.55 6.73
C THR A 105 14.75 -5.56 7.01
N ALA A 106 14.45 -4.31 7.38
CA ALA A 106 15.46 -3.30 7.68
C ALA A 106 16.32 -3.68 8.89
N SER A 107 15.71 -4.20 9.96
CA SER A 107 16.44 -4.69 11.14
C SER A 107 17.41 -5.79 10.74
N MET A 108 16.96 -6.77 9.94
CA MET A 108 17.79 -7.90 9.54
C MET A 108 18.92 -7.49 8.61
N LEU A 109 18.69 -6.52 7.71
CA LEU A 109 19.75 -6.00 6.84
C LEU A 109 20.88 -5.35 7.65
N VAL A 110 20.54 -4.63 8.73
CA VAL A 110 21.52 -4.06 9.67
C VAL A 110 22.22 -5.16 10.48
N GLU A 111 21.46 -6.04 11.14
CA GLU A 111 22.03 -7.09 12.01
C GLU A 111 22.96 -8.07 11.26
N THR A 112 22.65 -8.35 9.99
CA THR A 112 23.47 -9.25 9.18
C THR A 112 24.60 -8.55 8.42
N GLY A 113 24.70 -7.22 8.53
CA GLY A 113 25.70 -6.42 7.83
C GLY A 113 25.55 -6.42 6.31
N MET A 114 24.32 -6.62 5.81
CA MET A 114 24.00 -6.54 4.38
C MET A 114 23.94 -5.09 3.88
N VAL A 115 23.85 -4.11 4.79
CA VAL A 115 24.00 -2.68 4.53
C VAL A 115 25.15 -2.11 5.36
N GLU A 116 25.64 -0.92 4.99
CA GLU A 116 26.61 -0.19 5.80
C GLU A 116 25.93 0.34 7.08
N VAL A 117 26.47 -0.02 8.24
CA VAL A 117 25.87 0.30 9.55
C VAL A 117 26.52 1.54 10.15
N THR A 118 25.69 2.52 10.51
CA THR A 118 26.09 3.76 11.20
C THR A 118 25.33 3.94 12.51
N GLU A 119 26.02 4.40 13.56
CA GLU A 119 25.43 4.68 14.88
C GLU A 119 25.30 6.18 15.15
N PRO A 120 24.26 6.63 15.89
CA PRO A 120 23.21 5.83 16.52
C PRO A 120 22.05 5.48 15.58
N TYR A 121 22.04 5.96 14.34
CA TYR A 121 20.98 5.66 13.38
C TYR A 121 21.58 5.25 12.03
N THR A 122 21.02 4.18 11.46
CA THR A 122 21.24 3.75 10.08
C THR A 122 19.95 3.97 9.29
N ASP A 123 20.00 4.73 8.21
CA ASP A 123 18.87 4.84 7.28
C ASP A 123 18.95 3.64 6.31
N VAL A 124 17.87 2.85 6.21
CA VAL A 124 17.76 1.75 5.23
C VAL A 124 16.57 2.03 4.32
N VAL A 125 16.83 2.03 3.02
CA VAL A 125 15.88 2.39 1.98
C VAL A 125 15.54 1.16 1.15
N LEU A 126 14.28 0.74 1.18
CA LEU A 126 13.79 -0.41 0.44
C LEU A 126 12.98 0.05 -0.77
N ASP A 127 13.23 -0.50 -1.95
CA ASP A 127 12.44 -0.26 -3.17
C ASP A 127 11.35 -1.33 -3.27
N ALA A 128 10.09 -0.98 -2.95
CA ALA A 128 8.95 -1.90 -3.00
C ALA A 128 8.06 -1.64 -4.22
N PRO A 129 7.12 -2.54 -4.58
CA PRO A 129 6.16 -2.28 -5.66
C PRO A 129 5.34 -1.00 -5.47
N SER A 130 5.02 -0.62 -4.23
CA SER A 130 4.36 0.65 -3.90
C SER A 130 5.28 1.87 -3.95
N GLY A 131 6.57 1.68 -4.26
CA GLY A 131 7.63 2.69 -4.23
C GLY A 131 8.56 2.52 -3.03
N ILE A 132 9.38 3.56 -2.81
CA ILE A 132 10.42 3.58 -1.78
C ILE A 132 9.82 3.60 -0.37
N ILE A 133 10.37 2.75 0.48
CA ILE A 133 10.11 2.67 1.91
C ILE A 133 11.36 3.13 2.63
N ARG A 134 11.24 4.20 3.42
CA ARG A 134 12.35 4.75 4.20
C ARG A 134 12.21 4.31 5.63
N THR A 135 13.20 3.57 6.09
CA THR A 135 13.29 3.10 7.46
C THR A 135 14.48 3.74 8.15
N ARG A 136 14.32 4.05 9.43
CA ARG A 136 15.39 4.57 10.27
C ARG A 136 15.61 3.60 11.42
N VAL A 137 16.71 2.87 11.35
CA VAL A 137 17.09 1.86 12.34
C VAL A 137 17.92 2.54 13.43
N HIS A 138 17.46 2.47 14.68
CA HIS A 138 18.24 2.83 15.85
C HIS A 138 19.22 1.70 16.16
N VAL A 139 20.51 2.01 16.18
CA VAL A 139 21.59 1.02 16.34
C VAL A 139 22.41 1.33 17.58
N VAL A 140 22.62 0.31 18.41
CA VAL A 140 23.45 0.37 19.62
C VAL A 140 24.36 -0.85 19.66
N ASP A 141 25.67 -0.63 19.72
CA ASP A 141 26.68 -1.70 19.76
C ASP A 141 26.56 -2.70 18.58
N GLY A 142 26.17 -2.20 17.40
CA GLY A 142 25.93 -2.98 16.18
C GLY A 142 24.59 -3.73 16.12
N GLU A 143 23.76 -3.64 17.16
CA GLU A 143 22.43 -4.29 17.21
C GLU A 143 21.34 -3.31 16.76
N ALA A 144 20.40 -3.78 15.92
CA ALA A 144 19.21 -3.03 15.54
C ALA A 144 18.21 -3.06 16.71
N VAL A 145 18.09 -1.95 17.45
CA VAL A 145 17.24 -1.87 18.66
C VAL A 145 15.78 -1.67 18.29
N ASP A 146 15.50 -0.74 17.38
CA ASP A 146 14.16 -0.41 16.92
C ASP A 146 14.23 0.26 15.53
N VAL A 147 13.14 0.20 14.78
CA VAL A 147 13.04 0.78 13.44
C VAL A 147 11.82 1.66 13.34
N SER A 148 12.03 2.90 12.90
CA SER A 148 10.96 3.84 12.60
C SER A 148 10.63 3.87 11.10
N ILE A 149 9.33 3.91 10.79
CA ILE A 149 8.79 4.14 9.45
C ILE A 149 7.76 5.28 9.48
N LEU A 150 7.74 6.12 8.44
CA LEU A 150 6.64 7.05 8.21
C LEU A 150 5.55 6.33 7.43
N ASN A 151 4.30 6.53 7.83
CA ASN A 151 3.16 5.97 7.13
C ASN A 151 2.44 7.06 6.30
N VAL A 152 1.47 6.61 5.53
CA VAL A 152 0.60 7.44 4.69
C VAL A 152 -0.16 8.50 5.50
N PRO A 153 -0.65 9.59 4.87
CA PRO A 153 -1.59 10.49 5.50
C PRO A 153 -2.76 9.74 6.12
N SER A 154 -2.90 9.83 7.44
CA SER A 154 -3.89 9.12 8.23
C SER A 154 -4.90 10.11 8.80
N PHE A 155 -6.19 9.79 8.76
CA PHE A 155 -7.27 10.72 9.10
C PHE A 155 -8.51 10.00 9.64
N LEU A 156 -9.22 10.68 10.53
CA LEU A 156 -10.53 10.24 11.00
C LEU A 156 -11.57 10.54 9.92
N TYR A 157 -12.30 9.52 9.46
CA TYR A 157 -13.21 9.61 8.31
C TYR A 157 -14.67 9.79 8.72
N LYS A 158 -15.18 8.94 9.61
CA LYS A 158 -16.52 9.05 10.19
C LYS A 158 -16.45 8.84 11.70
N GLU A 159 -17.17 9.65 12.46
CA GLU A 159 -17.20 9.57 13.94
C GLU A 159 -18.51 8.99 14.43
N SER A 160 -18.48 8.27 15.56
CA SER A 160 -19.68 7.80 16.27
C SER A 160 -20.70 7.13 15.34
N GLN A 161 -20.25 6.18 14.54
CA GLN A 161 -21.11 5.29 13.77
C GLN A 161 -21.67 4.20 14.69
N HIS A 162 -22.82 3.63 14.34
CA HIS A 162 -23.57 2.70 15.17
C HIS A 162 -24.04 1.52 14.34
N ILE A 163 -23.83 0.29 14.83
CA ILE A 163 -24.37 -0.94 14.25
C ILE A 163 -24.89 -1.85 15.35
N GLU A 164 -26.09 -2.39 15.14
CA GLU A 164 -26.68 -3.39 16.03
C GLU A 164 -26.13 -4.79 15.70
N ILE A 165 -25.45 -5.40 16.67
CA ILE A 165 -24.93 -6.77 16.57
C ILE A 165 -25.71 -7.68 17.53
N PRO A 166 -26.29 -8.79 17.06
CA PRO A 166 -26.95 -9.77 17.92
C PRO A 166 -26.05 -10.24 19.06
N GLY A 167 -26.54 -10.15 20.30
CA GLY A 167 -25.80 -10.52 21.50
C GLY A 167 -25.02 -9.37 22.16
N TYR A 168 -24.66 -8.34 21.40
CA TYR A 168 -23.89 -7.19 21.89
C TYR A 168 -24.69 -5.88 21.91
N GLY A 169 -25.81 -5.81 21.18
CA GLY A 169 -26.64 -4.62 21.08
C GLY A 169 -26.07 -3.60 20.10
N ASP A 170 -26.34 -2.32 20.35
CA ASP A 170 -25.83 -1.22 19.54
C ASP A 170 -24.37 -0.90 19.90
N ILE A 171 -23.47 -1.06 18.93
CA ILE A 171 -22.03 -0.84 19.08
C ILE A 171 -21.64 0.48 18.41
N GLU A 172 -21.12 1.43 19.18
CA GLU A 172 -20.55 2.67 18.67
C GLU A 172 -19.08 2.47 18.22
N PHE A 173 -18.70 3.03 17.08
CA PHE A 173 -17.32 2.99 16.59
C PHE A 173 -16.99 4.20 15.71
N ASP A 174 -15.70 4.50 15.59
CA ASP A 174 -15.20 5.45 14.60
C ASP A 174 -14.70 4.70 13.35
N ILE A 175 -14.70 5.36 12.20
CA ILE A 175 -14.01 4.88 11.00
C ILE A 175 -12.84 5.80 10.72
N SER A 176 -11.63 5.26 10.70
CA SER A 176 -10.39 6.00 10.52
C SER A 176 -9.49 5.33 9.50
N PHE A 177 -8.73 6.12 8.75
CA PHE A 177 -7.80 5.64 7.73
C PHE A 177 -6.36 5.74 8.22
N GLY A 178 -5.60 4.65 8.08
CA GLY A 178 -4.19 4.57 8.47
C GLY A 178 -3.31 3.84 7.45
N GLY A 179 -3.74 3.80 6.19
CA GLY A 179 -3.22 2.90 5.14
C GLY A 179 -4.29 1.94 4.62
N SER A 180 -5.19 1.54 5.52
CA SER A 180 -6.48 0.88 5.25
C SER A 180 -7.54 1.57 6.11
N PHE A 181 -8.82 1.34 5.83
CA PHE A 181 -9.89 1.78 6.71
C PHE A 181 -10.10 0.80 7.88
N PHE A 182 -10.21 1.37 9.08
CA PHE A 182 -10.42 0.67 10.32
C PHE A 182 -11.73 1.11 10.96
N ALA A 183 -12.53 0.15 11.41
CA ALA A 183 -13.56 0.39 12.41
C ALA A 183 -12.92 0.30 13.81
N ILE A 184 -12.84 1.43 14.52
CA ILE A 184 -12.18 1.54 15.82
C ILE A 184 -13.23 1.46 16.93
N VAL A 185 -13.25 0.33 17.64
CA VAL A 185 -14.28 -0.03 18.62
C VAL A 185 -13.68 -0.01 20.03
N ASN A 186 -14.31 0.70 20.96
CA ASN A 186 -13.90 0.65 22.37
C ASN A 186 -14.38 -0.67 23.00
N ALA A 187 -13.48 -1.63 23.23
CA ALA A 187 -13.81 -2.95 23.78
C ALA A 187 -14.51 -2.86 25.14
N LYS A 188 -14.17 -1.85 25.96
CA LYS A 188 -14.78 -1.65 27.28
C LYS A 188 -16.28 -1.34 27.19
N GLN A 189 -16.73 -0.68 26.11
CA GLN A 189 -18.13 -0.29 25.96
C GLN A 189 -19.06 -1.50 25.81
N ILE A 190 -18.54 -2.57 25.20
CA ILE A 190 -19.25 -3.82 24.91
C ILE A 190 -18.91 -4.94 25.91
N GLY A 191 -18.12 -4.63 26.95
CA GLY A 191 -17.71 -5.61 27.96
C GLY A 191 -16.71 -6.66 27.45
N LEU A 192 -16.03 -6.39 26.33
CA LEU A 192 -15.03 -7.30 25.75
C LEU A 192 -13.66 -7.08 26.39
N GLU A 193 -13.07 -8.14 26.94
CA GLU A 193 -11.72 -8.12 27.50
C GLU A 193 -10.69 -8.58 26.45
N LEU A 194 -9.68 -7.76 26.20
CA LEU A 194 -8.63 -8.01 25.20
C LEU A 194 -7.51 -8.91 25.77
N GLU A 195 -7.86 -10.16 26.02
CA GLU A 195 -6.96 -11.21 26.50
C GLU A 195 -6.92 -12.37 25.50
N ILE A 196 -5.78 -13.07 25.43
CA ILE A 196 -5.55 -14.15 24.45
C ILE A 196 -6.60 -15.26 24.57
N GLU A 197 -7.08 -15.53 25.78
CA GLU A 197 -8.11 -16.52 26.05
C GLU A 197 -9.45 -16.21 25.36
N ASN A 198 -9.70 -14.95 25.00
CA ASN A 198 -10.92 -14.49 24.35
C ASN A 198 -10.76 -14.34 22.82
N ILE A 199 -9.66 -14.82 22.23
CA ILE A 199 -9.36 -14.57 20.81
C ILE A 199 -10.44 -15.06 19.85
N GLU A 200 -11.08 -16.20 20.15
CA GLU A 200 -12.18 -16.74 19.34
C GLU A 200 -13.37 -15.77 19.32
N GLU A 201 -13.79 -15.26 20.48
CA GLU A 201 -14.87 -14.29 20.63
C GLU A 201 -14.56 -12.97 19.92
N ILE A 202 -13.34 -12.43 20.12
CA ILE A 202 -12.89 -11.18 19.48
C ILE A 202 -12.91 -11.31 17.96
N THR A 203 -12.43 -12.44 17.45
CA THR A 203 -12.35 -12.69 16.00
C THR A 203 -13.74 -12.86 15.39
N GLU A 204 -14.62 -13.65 16.00
CA GLU A 204 -16.00 -13.83 15.53
C GLU A 204 -16.76 -12.49 15.50
N LEU A 205 -16.64 -11.69 16.57
CA LEU A 205 -17.26 -10.38 16.63
C LEU A 205 -16.67 -9.42 15.58
N GLY A 206 -15.35 -9.40 15.44
CA GLY A 206 -14.65 -8.57 14.45
C GLY A 206 -15.12 -8.85 13.03
N MET A 207 -15.23 -10.12 12.65
CA MET A 207 -15.72 -10.51 11.32
C MET A 207 -17.19 -10.16 11.10
N HIS A 208 -18.05 -10.34 12.11
CA HIS A 208 -19.45 -9.93 12.03
C HIS A 208 -19.60 -8.41 11.88
N LEU A 209 -18.84 -7.62 12.65
CA LEU A 209 -18.81 -6.16 12.52
C LEU A 209 -18.35 -5.76 11.13
N LEU A 210 -17.22 -6.30 10.66
CA LEU A 210 -16.65 -5.98 9.36
C LEU A 210 -17.66 -6.19 8.22
N SER A 211 -18.35 -7.34 8.22
CA SER A 211 -19.39 -7.64 7.23
C SER A 211 -20.53 -6.63 7.29
N ARG A 212 -21.08 -6.36 8.50
CA ARG A 212 -22.21 -5.44 8.66
C ARG A 212 -21.86 -4.01 8.31
N ILE A 213 -20.66 -3.56 8.66
CA ILE A 213 -20.15 -2.23 8.33
C ILE A 213 -20.09 -2.04 6.82
N ASN A 214 -19.52 -3.02 6.10
CA ASN A 214 -19.44 -2.94 4.65
C ASN A 214 -20.80 -3.09 3.94
N ASP A 215 -21.80 -3.71 4.58
CA ASP A 215 -23.17 -3.79 4.06
C ASP A 215 -23.98 -2.49 4.29
N GLU A 216 -23.71 -1.75 5.37
CA GLU A 216 -24.55 -0.65 5.84
C GLU A 216 -23.94 0.76 5.69
N ILE A 217 -22.61 0.86 5.59
CA ILE A 217 -21.90 2.13 5.59
C ILE A 217 -21.09 2.27 4.32
N ASP A 218 -21.48 3.24 3.49
CA ASP A 218 -20.71 3.61 2.31
C ASP A 218 -19.35 4.21 2.73
N ILE A 219 -18.29 3.54 2.28
CA ILE A 219 -16.91 3.99 2.42
C ILE A 219 -16.40 4.39 1.05
N LYS A 220 -15.73 5.53 1.00
CA LYS A 220 -14.95 5.95 -0.16
C LYS A 220 -13.79 6.79 0.31
N HIS A 221 -12.57 6.30 0.09
CA HIS A 221 -11.39 7.12 0.29
C HIS A 221 -11.45 8.33 -0.66
N PRO A 222 -11.12 9.55 -0.22
CA PRO A 222 -11.27 10.74 -1.07
C PRO A 222 -10.48 10.71 -2.38
N TYR A 223 -9.39 9.94 -2.37
CA TYR A 223 -8.33 9.97 -3.38
C TYR A 223 -7.85 8.59 -3.85
N LEU A 224 -8.39 7.51 -3.27
CA LEU A 224 -7.97 6.14 -3.54
C LEU A 224 -9.22 5.34 -3.88
N ASP A 225 -9.08 4.31 -4.70
CA ASP A 225 -10.17 3.37 -4.98
C ASP A 225 -10.33 2.33 -3.84
N ILE A 226 -10.41 2.82 -2.61
CA ILE A 226 -10.67 2.03 -1.41
C ILE A 226 -12.10 2.34 -0.97
N THR A 227 -12.97 1.35 -1.09
CA THR A 227 -14.42 1.50 -0.87
C THR A 227 -14.96 0.64 0.27
N THR A 228 -14.09 0.03 1.05
CA THR A 228 -14.45 -0.88 2.15
C THR A 228 -13.68 -0.53 3.42
N VAL A 229 -14.24 -0.91 4.57
CA VAL A 229 -13.47 -1.12 5.79
C VAL A 229 -12.82 -2.49 5.68
N ASP A 230 -11.52 -2.56 5.92
CA ASP A 230 -10.76 -3.80 5.76
C ASP A 230 -10.48 -4.47 7.11
N LEU A 231 -10.45 -3.69 8.20
CA LEU A 231 -10.07 -4.17 9.54
C LEU A 231 -10.97 -3.62 10.64
N VAL A 232 -11.16 -4.40 11.71
CA VAL A 232 -11.77 -3.95 12.96
C VAL A 232 -10.71 -3.90 14.05
N GLU A 233 -10.49 -2.73 14.63
CA GLU A 233 -9.58 -2.54 15.76
C GLU A 233 -10.38 -2.41 17.06
N PHE A 234 -10.29 -3.42 17.92
CA PHE A 234 -10.79 -3.30 19.29
C PHE A 234 -9.70 -2.72 20.17
N TYR A 235 -10.01 -1.66 20.91
CA TYR A 235 -9.07 -1.04 21.85
C TYR A 235 -9.62 -0.92 23.26
N GLY A 236 -8.74 -0.91 24.24
CA GLY A 236 -9.12 -0.84 25.64
C GLY A 236 -7.99 -0.42 26.58
N PRO A 237 -8.29 -0.37 27.89
CA PRO A 237 -7.27 -0.12 28.90
C PRO A 237 -6.25 -1.25 28.93
N THR A 238 -5.02 -0.91 29.31
CA THR A 238 -3.91 -1.86 29.48
C THR A 238 -3.46 -1.91 30.95
N SER A 239 -2.99 -3.07 31.39
CA SER A 239 -2.29 -3.25 32.68
C SER A 239 -0.78 -3.00 32.59
N ASN A 240 -0.25 -2.86 31.37
CA ASN A 240 1.16 -2.64 31.09
C ASN A 240 1.53 -1.17 31.31
N SER A 241 2.32 -0.91 32.36
CA SER A 241 2.75 0.45 32.73
C SER A 241 3.54 1.22 31.66
N LYS A 242 4.01 0.54 30.60
CA LYS A 242 4.72 1.16 29.48
C LYS A 242 3.80 1.57 28.33
N ALA A 243 2.57 1.09 28.31
CA ALA A 243 1.61 1.32 27.25
C ALA A 243 0.50 2.28 27.69
N HIS A 244 -0.06 3.01 26.73
CA HIS A 244 -1.19 3.90 26.96
C HIS A 244 -2.51 3.15 26.82
N MET A 245 -2.59 2.23 25.85
CA MET A 245 -3.76 1.40 25.55
C MET A 245 -3.31 0.02 25.05
N LYS A 246 -4.24 -0.92 25.00
CA LYS A 246 -4.09 -2.23 24.35
C LYS A 246 -5.06 -2.32 23.16
N ASN A 247 -4.67 -2.99 22.08
CA ASN A 247 -5.55 -3.33 20.96
C ASN A 247 -5.48 -4.81 20.55
N CYS A 248 -6.49 -5.20 19.77
CA CYS A 248 -6.49 -6.38 18.94
C CYS A 248 -7.15 -6.04 17.61
N VAL A 249 -6.46 -6.27 16.50
CA VAL A 249 -6.97 -6.01 15.15
C VAL A 249 -7.39 -7.31 14.49
N ILE A 250 -8.62 -7.33 13.97
CA ILE A 250 -9.19 -8.46 13.23
C ILE A 250 -9.29 -8.11 11.75
N PHE A 251 -8.86 -9.02 10.88
CA PHE A 251 -8.80 -8.81 9.42
C PHE A 251 -8.85 -10.12 8.63
N GLY A 252 -8.99 -10.00 7.31
CA GLY A 252 -8.94 -11.12 6.37
C GLY A 252 -9.97 -12.20 6.67
N ASP A 253 -9.59 -13.48 6.53
CA ASP A 253 -10.44 -14.64 6.84
C ASP A 253 -10.29 -15.03 8.33
N ALA A 254 -10.75 -14.16 9.22
CA ALA A 254 -10.75 -14.36 10.68
C ALA A 254 -9.35 -14.45 11.30
N GLN A 255 -8.44 -13.55 10.90
CA GLN A 255 -7.10 -13.43 11.49
C GLN A 255 -7.06 -12.34 12.54
N ALA A 256 -6.20 -12.52 13.55
CA ALA A 256 -5.91 -11.52 14.56
C ALA A 256 -4.42 -11.14 14.52
N ASP A 257 -4.14 -9.84 14.45
CA ASP A 257 -2.76 -9.33 14.41
C ASP A 257 -2.08 -9.56 15.77
N ARG A 258 -0.88 -10.15 15.75
CA ARG A 258 -0.12 -10.45 16.98
C ARG A 258 0.67 -9.22 17.43
N SER A 259 0.98 -8.32 16.50
CA SER A 259 1.57 -7.01 16.76
C SER A 259 0.49 -5.98 17.09
N PRO A 260 0.84 -4.76 17.51
CA PRO A 260 -0.13 -3.69 17.76
C PRO A 260 -0.71 -3.08 16.48
N CYS A 261 -0.43 -3.67 15.31
CA CYS A 261 -0.80 -3.23 13.97
C CYS A 261 -0.29 -1.82 13.61
N GLY A 262 0.64 -1.70 12.65
CA GLY A 262 1.21 -0.40 12.29
C GLY A 262 0.21 0.58 11.66
N THR A 263 -0.61 0.08 10.74
CA THR A 263 -1.68 0.84 10.09
C THR A 263 -2.84 1.13 11.05
N GLY A 264 -3.20 0.19 11.93
CA GLY A 264 -4.17 0.41 13.01
C GLY A 264 -3.70 1.47 14.01
N THR A 265 -2.44 1.38 14.46
CA THR A 265 -1.82 2.41 15.30
C THR A 265 -1.86 3.78 14.61
N SER A 266 -1.59 3.86 13.31
CA SER A 266 -1.68 5.10 12.52
C SER A 266 -3.11 5.66 12.46
N ALA A 267 -4.12 4.81 12.23
CA ALA A 267 -5.53 5.17 12.26
C ALA A 267 -5.96 5.66 13.66
N LYS A 268 -5.50 5.00 14.72
CA LYS A 268 -5.75 5.39 16.11
C LYS A 268 -5.12 6.73 16.46
N LEU A 269 -3.86 6.97 16.07
CA LEU A 269 -3.19 8.26 16.26
C LEU A 269 -3.98 9.38 15.58
N ALA A 270 -4.46 9.16 14.35
CA ALA A 270 -5.28 10.12 13.63
C ALA A 270 -6.59 10.42 14.36
N THR A 271 -7.27 9.40 14.87
CA THR A 271 -8.48 9.57 15.69
C THR A 271 -8.21 10.38 16.96
N LEU A 272 -7.18 10.01 17.73
CA LEU A 272 -6.80 10.71 18.96
C LEU A 272 -6.40 12.18 18.67
N TYR A 273 -5.65 12.41 17.59
CA TYR A 273 -5.21 13.74 17.19
C TYR A 273 -6.37 14.64 16.77
N THR A 274 -7.32 14.12 15.99
CA THR A 274 -8.50 14.87 15.56
C THR A 274 -9.42 15.19 16.74
N LYS A 275 -9.56 14.26 17.70
CA LYS A 275 -10.30 14.48 18.96
C LYS A 275 -9.57 15.35 19.99
N GLY A 276 -8.32 15.77 19.70
CA GLY A 276 -7.52 16.63 20.57
C GLY A 276 -6.93 15.91 21.80
N GLU A 277 -6.90 14.59 21.77
CA GLU A 277 -6.39 13.71 22.82
C GLU A 277 -4.89 13.39 22.67
N LEU A 278 -4.30 13.72 21.51
CA LEU A 278 -2.88 13.57 21.20
C LEU A 278 -2.33 14.84 20.54
N LYS A 279 -1.10 15.25 20.88
CA LYS A 279 -0.40 16.37 20.22
C LYS A 279 0.62 15.89 19.18
N LEU A 280 1.06 16.79 18.31
CA LEU A 280 2.18 16.50 17.41
C LEU A 280 3.45 16.17 18.18
N ASN A 281 4.19 15.15 17.72
CA ASN A 281 5.41 14.60 18.32
C ASN A 281 5.22 14.10 19.78
N GLU A 282 3.98 13.86 20.20
CA GLU A 282 3.70 13.18 21.46
C GLU A 282 3.77 11.67 21.25
N LYS A 283 4.57 11.00 22.08
CA LYS A 283 4.72 9.54 22.03
C LYS A 283 3.49 8.86 22.58
N PHE A 284 2.85 8.07 21.72
CA PHE A 284 1.82 7.11 22.09
C PHE A 284 2.41 5.71 22.03
N VAL A 285 2.08 4.86 22.99
CA VAL A 285 2.59 3.49 23.06
C VAL A 285 1.40 2.55 23.08
N TYR A 286 1.31 1.68 22.08
CA TYR A 286 0.19 0.77 21.89
C TYR A 286 0.64 -0.66 22.15
N GLU A 287 -0.10 -1.37 22.99
CA GLU A 287 0.13 -2.78 23.30
C GLU A 287 -0.75 -3.68 22.44
N SER A 288 -0.23 -4.81 21.96
CA SER A 288 -1.04 -5.82 21.27
C SER A 288 -1.68 -6.82 22.25
N ILE A 289 -2.55 -7.68 21.74
CA ILE A 289 -3.11 -8.80 22.53
C ILE A 289 -2.03 -9.77 23.06
N THR A 290 -0.85 -9.80 22.46
CA THR A 290 0.29 -10.62 22.92
C THR A 290 1.23 -9.90 23.89
N GLY A 291 1.00 -8.62 24.18
CA GLY A 291 1.80 -7.80 25.09
C GLY A 291 2.99 -7.09 24.44
N SER A 292 3.15 -7.22 23.11
CA SER A 292 4.16 -6.50 22.32
C SER A 292 3.83 -5.01 22.18
N LEU A 293 4.81 -4.17 21.83
CA LEU A 293 4.64 -2.70 21.87
C LEU A 293 5.07 -2.02 20.57
N PHE A 294 4.26 -1.06 20.12
CA PHE A 294 4.65 -0.07 19.11
C PHE A 294 4.62 1.32 19.72
N ILE A 295 5.53 2.17 19.24
CA ILE A 295 5.55 3.59 19.56
C ILE A 295 5.07 4.33 18.32
N GLY A 296 4.01 5.11 18.50
CA GLY A 296 3.39 5.95 17.48
C GLY A 296 3.57 7.43 17.79
N GLU A 297 3.87 8.24 16.78
CA GLU A 297 3.96 9.70 16.90
C GLU A 297 3.30 10.38 15.70
N ALA A 298 2.49 11.42 15.93
CA ALA A 298 1.98 12.28 14.86
C ALA A 298 3.05 13.32 14.49
N ILE A 299 3.75 13.16 13.37
CA ILE A 299 4.93 13.98 13.04
C ILE A 299 4.53 15.32 12.42
N LYS A 300 3.54 15.30 11.53
CA LYS A 300 3.10 16.48 10.77
C LYS A 300 1.59 16.46 10.64
N GLU A 301 0.94 17.62 10.81
CA GLU A 301 -0.46 17.81 10.41
C GLU A 301 -0.54 18.08 8.91
N VAL A 302 -1.47 17.41 8.24
CA VAL A 302 -1.80 17.61 6.83
C VAL A 302 -3.32 17.68 6.67
N GLU A 303 -3.78 17.97 5.46
CA GLU A 303 -5.21 18.02 5.12
C GLU A 303 -5.48 17.09 3.94
N ILE A 304 -6.56 16.30 4.06
CA ILE A 304 -7.04 15.34 3.06
C ILE A 304 -8.53 15.65 2.80
N ALA A 305 -8.85 16.21 1.64
CA ALA A 305 -10.21 16.56 1.22
C ALA A 305 -10.99 17.37 2.28
N GLY A 306 -10.35 18.40 2.87
CA GLY A 306 -10.94 19.21 3.94
C GLY A 306 -10.97 18.55 5.32
N MET A 307 -10.53 17.30 5.45
CA MET A 307 -10.39 16.61 6.73
C MET A 307 -8.99 16.82 7.31
N LYS A 308 -8.95 16.99 8.64
CA LYS A 308 -7.72 17.03 9.40
C LYS A 308 -7.04 15.66 9.38
N ALA A 309 -5.76 15.63 9.01
CA ALA A 309 -4.99 14.42 8.84
C ALA A 309 -3.59 14.57 9.47
N ILE A 310 -2.88 13.46 9.64
CA ILE A 310 -1.51 13.44 10.14
C ILE A 310 -0.61 12.59 9.26
N ILE A 311 0.70 12.85 9.29
CA ILE A 311 1.73 11.88 8.88
C ILE A 311 2.21 11.19 10.15
N PRO A 312 1.82 9.93 10.40
CA PRO A 312 2.26 9.22 11.59
C PRO A 312 3.60 8.51 11.35
N GLN A 313 4.39 8.40 12.41
CA GLN A 313 5.57 7.56 12.50
C GLN A 313 5.27 6.38 13.41
N ILE A 314 5.57 5.17 12.94
CA ILE A 314 5.48 3.94 13.72
C ILE A 314 6.88 3.42 13.97
N THR A 315 7.16 3.05 15.22
CA THR A 315 8.43 2.46 15.65
C THR A 315 8.18 1.14 16.35
N GLY A 316 8.91 0.10 15.93
CA GLY A 316 8.83 -1.22 16.51
C GLY A 316 10.16 -1.95 16.39
N SER A 317 10.27 -3.10 17.07
CA SER A 317 11.49 -3.90 17.10
C SER A 317 11.26 -5.25 16.43
N ALA A 318 12.33 -5.83 15.90
CA ALA A 318 12.30 -7.15 15.30
C ALA A 318 13.48 -7.99 15.78
N TRP A 319 13.29 -9.31 15.78
CA TRP A 319 14.30 -10.27 16.24
C TRP A 319 14.45 -11.43 15.25
N ILE A 320 15.70 -11.83 14.99
CA ILE A 320 16.01 -13.06 14.24
C ILE A 320 15.50 -14.28 15.03
N THR A 321 14.73 -15.13 14.36
CA THR A 321 14.29 -16.44 14.88
C THR A 321 15.06 -17.60 14.26
N GLY A 322 15.66 -17.43 13.09
CA GLY A 322 16.51 -18.45 12.50
C GLY A 322 17.11 -18.09 11.14
N PHE A 323 18.18 -18.81 10.78
CA PHE A 323 18.73 -18.84 9.43
C PHE A 323 18.38 -20.19 8.82
N ASN A 324 17.63 -20.18 7.73
CA ASN A 324 17.04 -21.40 7.17
C ASN A 324 17.51 -21.65 5.75
N GLU A 325 17.62 -22.93 5.41
CA GLU A 325 17.84 -23.42 4.05
C GLU A 325 16.69 -24.35 3.65
N TRP A 326 15.90 -23.93 2.67
CA TRP A 326 14.74 -24.64 2.18
C TRP A 326 15.06 -25.40 0.91
N ILE A 327 14.65 -26.67 0.89
CA ILE A 327 14.85 -27.56 -0.25
C ILE A 327 13.49 -27.91 -0.86
N ILE A 328 13.43 -27.84 -2.18
CA ILE A 328 12.29 -28.29 -2.98
C ILE A 328 12.75 -29.44 -3.87
N ASP A 329 12.31 -30.67 -3.54
CA ASP A 329 12.57 -31.86 -4.34
C ASP A 329 11.53 -31.98 -5.47
N GLU A 330 11.96 -32.28 -6.69
CA GLU A 330 11.04 -32.49 -7.82
C GLU A 330 10.06 -33.65 -7.57
N GLN A 331 10.44 -34.64 -6.76
CA GLN A 331 9.63 -35.81 -6.47
C GLN A 331 8.69 -35.63 -5.27
N ASP A 332 8.79 -34.52 -4.53
CA ASP A 332 7.89 -34.25 -3.41
C ASP A 332 6.49 -33.89 -3.95
N PRO A 333 5.44 -34.69 -3.63
CA PRO A 333 4.07 -34.41 -4.09
C PRO A 333 3.49 -33.12 -3.50
N HIS A 334 4.04 -32.61 -2.39
CA HIS A 334 3.62 -31.38 -1.72
C HIS A 334 4.67 -30.27 -1.84
N ARG A 335 5.53 -30.34 -2.87
CA ARG A 335 6.66 -29.43 -3.06
C ARG A 335 6.30 -27.95 -3.03
N PHE A 336 5.09 -27.58 -3.47
CA PHE A 336 4.59 -26.19 -3.50
C PHE A 336 3.59 -25.86 -2.38
N GLY A 337 3.49 -26.75 -1.39
CA GLY A 337 2.71 -26.55 -0.18
C GLY A 337 1.20 -26.72 -0.32
N PHE A 338 0.50 -26.58 0.80
CA PHE A 338 -0.96 -26.66 0.93
C PHE A 338 -1.43 -25.92 2.20
N LEU A 339 -2.74 -25.68 2.29
CA LEU A 339 -3.40 -25.26 3.53
C LEU A 339 -4.49 -26.26 3.88
N LEU A 340 -4.71 -26.47 5.17
CA LEU A 340 -5.86 -27.21 5.68
C LEU A 340 -6.97 -26.24 6.11
N GLY A 341 -8.22 -26.57 5.77
CA GLY A 341 -9.41 -25.76 6.02
C GLY A 341 -9.95 -25.08 4.76
N THR A 342 -11.17 -24.52 4.84
CA THR A 342 -11.72 -23.68 3.77
C THR A 342 -11.02 -22.34 3.81
N THR A 343 -10.13 -22.10 2.85
CA THR A 343 -9.80 -20.73 2.44
C THR A 343 -10.93 -20.28 1.53
N LYS A 344 -11.69 -19.26 1.92
CA LYS A 344 -12.15 -18.36 0.87
C LYS A 344 -10.87 -17.70 0.37
N GLN A 345 -10.43 -18.02 -0.85
CA GLN A 345 -9.57 -17.07 -1.55
C GLN A 345 -10.29 -15.72 -1.44
N GLU A 346 -9.56 -14.62 -1.19
CA GLU A 346 -10.13 -13.30 -1.42
C GLU A 346 -10.67 -13.34 -2.85
N GLU A 347 -11.98 -13.55 -2.97
CA GLU A 347 -12.63 -13.54 -4.26
C GLU A 347 -12.47 -12.09 -4.69
N GLU A 348 -11.66 -11.90 -5.73
CA GLU A 348 -11.53 -10.62 -6.40
C GLU A 348 -12.93 -10.00 -6.48
N SER A 349 -13.05 -8.79 -5.94
CA SER A 349 -14.36 -8.17 -5.76
C SER A 349 -15.10 -8.20 -7.09
N ILE A 350 -16.42 -8.37 -7.04
CA ILE A 350 -17.24 -8.40 -8.27
C ILE A 350 -16.92 -7.16 -9.13
N ARG A 351 -16.68 -6.01 -8.49
CA ARG A 351 -16.19 -4.80 -9.14
C ARG A 351 -14.84 -5.00 -9.84
N GLY A 352 -13.83 -5.54 -9.15
CA GLY A 352 -12.51 -5.83 -9.73
C GLY A 352 -12.60 -6.73 -10.96
N LYS A 353 -13.38 -7.82 -10.87
CA LYS A 353 -13.65 -8.72 -12.01
C LYS A 353 -14.27 -7.99 -13.20
N ILE A 354 -15.23 -7.11 -12.96
CA ILE A 354 -15.86 -6.29 -14.01
C ILE A 354 -14.85 -5.36 -14.66
N VAL A 355 -14.03 -4.65 -13.86
CA VAL A 355 -13.05 -3.69 -14.37
C VAL A 355 -11.97 -4.39 -15.18
N GLU A 356 -11.40 -5.49 -14.68
CA GLU A 356 -10.39 -6.27 -15.40
C GLU A 356 -10.95 -6.82 -16.73
N ALA A 357 -12.16 -7.40 -16.70
CA ALA A 357 -12.83 -7.89 -17.90
C ALA A 357 -13.07 -6.76 -18.91
N ALA A 358 -13.56 -5.61 -18.45
CA ALA A 358 -13.80 -4.45 -19.30
C ALA A 358 -12.52 -3.95 -19.96
N TRP A 359 -11.44 -3.78 -19.20
CA TRP A 359 -10.16 -3.27 -19.71
C TRP A 359 -9.50 -4.25 -20.67
N THR A 360 -9.62 -5.56 -20.40
CA THR A 360 -9.17 -6.61 -21.33
C THR A 360 -9.92 -6.51 -22.65
N LEU A 361 -11.25 -6.35 -22.62
CA LEU A 361 -12.06 -6.19 -23.83
C LEU A 361 -11.76 -4.88 -24.57
N PHE A 362 -11.54 -3.79 -23.84
CA PHE A 362 -11.14 -2.51 -24.42
C PHE A 362 -9.78 -2.61 -25.12
N ALA A 363 -8.85 -3.39 -24.59
CA ALA A 363 -7.56 -3.67 -25.24
C ALA A 363 -7.72 -4.55 -26.49
N ASP A 364 -8.59 -5.56 -26.44
CA ASP A 364 -8.70 -6.57 -27.49
C ASP A 364 -9.50 -6.11 -28.72
N LYS A 365 -10.61 -5.40 -28.50
CA LYS A 365 -11.53 -5.01 -29.59
C LYS A 365 -11.96 -3.54 -29.56
N GLY A 366 -11.43 -2.75 -28.62
CA GLY A 366 -11.74 -1.33 -28.47
C GLY A 366 -13.02 -1.07 -27.68
N TYR A 367 -13.12 0.13 -27.10
CA TYR A 367 -14.25 0.55 -26.27
C TYR A 367 -15.59 0.51 -27.02
N GLU A 368 -15.63 1.03 -28.26
CA GLU A 368 -16.86 1.11 -29.05
C GLU A 368 -17.46 -0.26 -29.38
N ASN A 369 -16.61 -1.27 -29.62
CA ASN A 369 -17.06 -2.62 -29.96
C ASN A 369 -17.29 -3.51 -28.75
N THR A 370 -17.08 -2.99 -27.53
CA THR A 370 -17.33 -3.70 -26.28
C THR A 370 -18.72 -3.38 -25.77
N SER A 371 -19.52 -4.43 -25.54
CA SER A 371 -20.85 -4.34 -24.93
C SER A 371 -20.81 -4.75 -23.46
N ILE A 372 -21.79 -4.31 -22.67
CA ILE A 372 -21.94 -4.72 -21.26
C ILE A 372 -22.09 -6.25 -21.16
N GLU A 373 -22.77 -6.88 -22.13
CA GLU A 373 -22.93 -8.33 -22.19
C GLU A 373 -21.59 -9.07 -22.37
N ASP A 374 -20.65 -8.51 -23.12
CA ASP A 374 -19.29 -9.07 -23.23
C ASP A 374 -18.57 -9.04 -21.87
N VAL A 375 -18.68 -7.92 -21.15
CA VAL A 375 -18.04 -7.72 -19.84
C VAL A 375 -18.62 -8.70 -18.82
N ILE A 376 -19.95 -8.81 -18.75
CA ILE A 376 -20.66 -9.76 -17.87
C ILE A 376 -20.19 -11.20 -18.13
N ASN A 377 -20.08 -11.59 -19.41
CA ASN A 377 -19.68 -12.93 -19.80
C ASN A 377 -18.21 -13.23 -19.43
N ILE A 378 -17.29 -12.29 -19.62
CA ILE A 378 -15.87 -12.48 -19.27
C ILE A 378 -15.65 -12.45 -17.76
N ALA A 379 -16.30 -11.53 -17.05
CA ALA A 379 -16.23 -11.44 -15.59
C ALA A 379 -16.93 -12.63 -14.90
N ASN A 380 -17.72 -13.41 -15.64
CA ASN A 380 -18.49 -14.55 -15.15
C ASN A 380 -19.43 -14.17 -13.99
N ILE A 381 -20.19 -13.09 -14.22
CA ILE A 381 -21.18 -12.55 -13.28
C ILE A 381 -22.58 -12.53 -13.91
N SER A 382 -23.60 -12.19 -13.13
CA SER A 382 -24.95 -11.91 -13.61
C SER A 382 -25.13 -10.45 -14.01
N GLU A 383 -26.17 -10.19 -14.81
CA GLU A 383 -26.55 -8.82 -15.19
C GLU A 383 -26.94 -7.96 -13.98
N ALA A 384 -27.58 -8.55 -12.96
CA ALA A 384 -27.93 -7.86 -11.73
C ALA A 384 -26.68 -7.39 -10.96
N GLU A 385 -25.69 -8.28 -10.82
CA GLU A 385 -24.41 -7.95 -10.15
C GLU A 385 -23.64 -6.84 -10.86
N PHE A 386 -23.75 -6.74 -12.19
CA PHE A 386 -23.17 -5.61 -12.93
C PHE A 386 -23.87 -4.30 -12.57
N TYR A 387 -25.21 -4.26 -12.67
CA TYR A 387 -25.97 -3.02 -12.44
C TYR A 387 -26.07 -2.58 -10.98
N ASP A 388 -25.78 -3.47 -10.03
CA ASP A 388 -25.59 -3.10 -8.63
C ASP A 388 -24.32 -2.27 -8.40
N ILE A 389 -23.31 -2.41 -9.28
CA ILE A 389 -22.00 -1.76 -9.15
C ILE A 389 -21.83 -0.62 -10.16
N PHE A 390 -22.19 -0.87 -11.43
CA PHE A 390 -22.02 0.06 -12.53
C PHE A 390 -23.35 0.32 -13.23
N SER A 391 -23.75 1.59 -13.32
CA SER A 391 -25.02 1.96 -13.96
C SER A 391 -24.95 1.93 -15.49
N SER A 392 -23.75 2.00 -16.07
CA SER A 392 -23.53 2.07 -17.52
C SER A 392 -22.11 1.67 -17.93
N LYS A 393 -21.90 1.47 -19.24
CA LYS A 393 -20.56 1.23 -19.82
C LYS A 393 -19.61 2.41 -19.60
N ASP A 394 -20.14 3.64 -19.60
CA ASP A 394 -19.35 4.87 -19.43
C ASP A 394 -18.71 4.94 -18.03
N GLU A 395 -19.34 4.36 -17.00
CA GLU A 395 -18.72 4.28 -15.67
C GLU A 395 -17.48 3.37 -15.63
N LEU A 396 -17.34 2.44 -16.57
CA LEU A 396 -16.12 1.65 -16.70
C LEU A 396 -14.95 2.50 -17.20
N GLU A 397 -15.19 3.54 -18.02
CA GLU A 397 -14.15 4.51 -18.38
C GLU A 397 -13.69 5.31 -17.16
N HIS A 398 -14.63 5.61 -16.26
CA HIS A 398 -14.35 6.41 -15.07
C HIS A 398 -13.34 5.74 -14.13
N THR A 399 -13.27 4.40 -14.15
CA THR A 399 -12.30 3.62 -13.37
C THR A 399 -10.84 3.91 -13.75
N LEU A 400 -10.58 4.50 -14.92
CA LEU A 400 -9.25 4.98 -15.26
C LEU A 400 -8.81 6.16 -14.37
N GLY A 401 -9.74 7.06 -14.04
CA GLY A 401 -9.48 8.15 -13.11
C GLY A 401 -9.15 7.62 -11.71
N ASP A 402 -9.84 6.58 -11.28
CA ASP A 402 -9.61 5.89 -10.00
C ASP A 402 -8.20 5.26 -9.97
N LEU A 403 -7.79 4.55 -11.03
CA LEU A 403 -6.44 3.99 -11.15
C LEU A 403 -5.36 5.07 -11.04
N PHE A 404 -5.55 6.21 -11.72
CA PHE A 404 -4.60 7.31 -11.69
C PHE A 404 -4.48 7.93 -10.29
N ASP A 405 -5.61 8.15 -9.61
CA ASP A 405 -5.61 8.74 -8.26
C ASP A 405 -5.01 7.77 -7.23
N GLU A 406 -5.26 6.46 -7.38
CA GLU A 406 -4.62 5.42 -6.60
C GLU A 406 -3.09 5.47 -6.73
N LYS A 407 -2.59 5.51 -7.97
CA LYS A 407 -1.17 5.63 -8.26
C LYS A 407 -0.58 6.92 -7.70
N TYR A 408 -1.24 8.07 -7.85
CA TYR A 408 -0.74 9.33 -7.29
C TYR A 408 -0.59 9.26 -5.77
N THR A 409 -1.54 8.66 -5.07
CA THR A 409 -1.45 8.51 -3.61
C THR A 409 -0.32 7.56 -3.21
N GLN A 410 -0.18 6.42 -3.88
CA GLN A 410 0.94 5.50 -3.66
C GLN A 410 2.31 6.20 -3.87
N LEU A 411 2.41 7.02 -4.92
CA LEU A 411 3.61 7.81 -5.17
C LEU A 411 3.85 8.83 -4.05
N MET A 412 2.82 9.52 -3.58
CA MET A 412 2.96 10.50 -2.50
C MET A 412 3.35 9.89 -1.14
N ILE A 413 3.07 8.61 -0.94
CA ILE A 413 3.49 7.84 0.24
C ILE A 413 4.97 7.51 0.16
N SER A 414 5.42 7.09 -1.02
CA SER A 414 6.78 6.63 -1.25
C SER A 414 7.75 7.75 -1.59
N ILE A 415 7.24 8.96 -1.89
CA ILE A 415 8.06 10.09 -2.31
C ILE A 415 9.01 10.51 -1.19
N ASN A 416 10.29 10.69 -1.54
CA ASN A 416 11.29 11.16 -0.59
C ASN A 416 10.89 12.55 -0.05
N PRO A 417 10.66 12.72 1.27
CA PRO A 417 10.19 14.00 1.81
C PRO A 417 11.23 15.13 1.70
N LYS A 418 12.49 14.80 1.38
CA LYS A 418 13.60 15.76 1.22
C LYS A 418 13.76 16.29 -0.21
N ILE A 419 13.08 15.71 -1.20
CA ILE A 419 13.17 16.23 -2.57
C ILE A 419 12.39 17.52 -2.69
N SER A 420 12.90 18.41 -3.54
CA SER A 420 12.29 19.69 -3.88
C SER A 420 10.90 19.50 -4.47
N GLN A 421 10.03 20.50 -4.37
CA GLN A 421 8.69 20.44 -4.95
C GLN A 421 8.74 20.30 -6.47
N TYR A 422 9.76 20.87 -7.12
CA TYR A 422 10.11 20.65 -8.51
C TYR A 422 10.33 19.17 -8.82
N GLU A 423 11.21 18.51 -8.04
CA GLU A 423 11.51 17.09 -8.22
C GLU A 423 10.27 16.23 -7.98
N LYS A 424 9.39 16.62 -7.04
CA LYS A 424 8.10 15.92 -6.85
C LYS A 424 7.23 15.99 -8.08
N LEU A 425 7.05 17.18 -8.67
CA LEU A 425 6.22 17.35 -9.87
C LEU A 425 6.77 16.53 -11.06
N VAL A 426 8.10 16.56 -11.27
CA VAL A 426 8.75 15.74 -12.31
C VAL A 426 8.55 14.25 -12.06
N TYR A 427 8.72 13.81 -10.80
CA TYR A 427 8.57 12.41 -10.42
C TYR A 427 7.14 11.92 -10.64
N LEU A 428 6.15 12.65 -10.13
CA LEU A 428 4.72 12.30 -10.28
C LEU A 428 4.31 12.18 -11.75
N ASN A 429 4.73 13.14 -12.60
CA ASN A 429 4.47 13.06 -14.04
C ASN A 429 5.07 11.80 -14.65
N ARG A 430 6.36 11.56 -14.40
CA ARG A 430 7.10 10.45 -15.02
C ARG A 430 6.45 9.12 -14.71
N GLU A 431 6.14 8.89 -13.44
CA GLU A 431 5.55 7.65 -12.95
C GLU A 431 4.11 7.45 -13.45
N MET A 432 3.34 8.54 -13.59
CA MET A 432 2.00 8.47 -14.18
C MET A 432 2.07 8.14 -15.67
N PHE A 433 3.00 8.75 -16.41
CA PHE A 433 3.15 8.51 -17.84
C PHE A 433 3.66 7.09 -18.12
N GLU A 434 4.51 6.56 -17.24
CA GLU A 434 4.93 5.16 -17.31
C GLU A 434 3.77 4.19 -17.06
N LEU A 435 2.87 4.51 -16.10
CA LEU A 435 1.64 3.74 -15.90
C LEU A 435 0.78 3.74 -17.16
N ILE A 436 0.55 4.91 -17.76
CA ILE A 436 -0.25 5.05 -18.99
C ILE A 436 0.34 4.20 -20.12
N GLU A 437 1.66 4.28 -20.36
CA GLU A 437 2.32 3.52 -21.41
C GLU A 437 2.25 2.00 -21.20
N LYS A 438 2.46 1.55 -19.96
CA LYS A 438 2.74 0.13 -19.69
C LYS A 438 1.52 -0.66 -19.21
N LYS A 439 0.51 0.00 -18.65
CA LYS A 439 -0.59 -0.66 -17.93
C LYS A 439 -1.98 -0.29 -18.42
N VAL A 440 -2.15 0.82 -19.13
CA VAL A 440 -3.47 1.22 -19.63
C VAL A 440 -3.62 0.82 -21.10
N PRO A 441 -4.74 0.19 -21.50
CA PRO A 441 -5.02 -0.07 -22.90
C PRO A 441 -4.98 1.22 -23.73
N PHE A 442 -4.17 1.24 -24.79
CA PHE A 442 -4.02 2.40 -25.66
C PHE A 442 -5.36 2.90 -26.24
N ASP A 443 -6.20 1.97 -26.71
CA ASP A 443 -7.50 2.30 -27.29
C ASP A 443 -8.45 2.94 -26.26
N LEU A 444 -8.32 2.61 -24.97
CA LEU A 444 -9.08 3.25 -23.89
C LEU A 444 -8.61 4.70 -23.69
N ILE A 445 -7.30 4.93 -23.62
CA ILE A 445 -6.73 6.27 -23.49
C ILE A 445 -7.08 7.14 -24.71
N SER A 446 -6.97 6.58 -25.91
CA SER A 446 -7.33 7.29 -27.14
C SER A 446 -8.83 7.60 -27.20
N HIS A 447 -9.69 6.68 -26.76
CA HIS A 447 -11.12 6.93 -26.68
C HIS A 447 -11.40 8.11 -25.75
N ILE A 448 -10.86 8.09 -24.53
CA ILE A 448 -11.12 9.13 -23.53
C ILE A 448 -10.58 10.51 -23.97
N TYR A 449 -9.33 10.59 -24.43
CA TYR A 449 -8.70 11.88 -24.75
C TYR A 449 -9.04 12.44 -26.13
N VAL A 450 -9.48 11.61 -27.08
CA VAL A 450 -9.75 12.04 -28.47
C VAL A 450 -11.22 11.84 -28.87
N GLY A 451 -11.84 10.74 -28.46
CA GLY A 451 -13.20 10.35 -28.85
C GLY A 451 -14.30 10.91 -27.94
N THR A 452 -14.04 11.05 -26.64
CA THR A 452 -15.03 11.46 -25.64
C THR A 452 -15.10 12.99 -25.54
N PRO A 453 -16.29 13.63 -25.60
CA PRO A 453 -16.44 15.07 -25.36
C PRO A 453 -15.93 15.47 -23.97
N ALA A 454 -15.33 16.66 -23.85
CA ALA A 454 -14.70 17.11 -22.60
C ALA A 454 -15.63 17.04 -21.37
N GLU A 455 -16.93 17.32 -21.55
CA GLU A 455 -17.93 17.28 -20.47
C GLU A 455 -18.20 15.86 -19.93
N ARG A 456 -17.72 14.83 -20.63
CA ARG A 456 -17.85 13.41 -20.26
C ARG A 456 -16.52 12.77 -19.89
N GLN A 457 -15.41 13.48 -20.01
CA GLN A 457 -14.11 12.95 -19.63
C GLN A 457 -13.96 13.03 -18.10
N ASN A 458 -14.25 11.95 -17.37
CA ASN A 458 -14.04 11.93 -15.91
C ASN A 458 -12.57 12.15 -15.51
N VAL A 459 -11.62 11.89 -16.42
CA VAL A 459 -10.22 12.27 -16.19
C VAL A 459 -10.04 13.79 -16.01
N LEU A 460 -10.99 14.62 -16.45
CA LEU A 460 -11.05 16.06 -16.26
C LEU A 460 -11.90 16.50 -15.05
N ASN A 461 -12.37 15.57 -14.22
CA ASN A 461 -13.16 15.91 -13.05
C ASN A 461 -12.30 16.60 -11.99
N ASP A 462 -12.56 17.88 -11.74
CA ASP A 462 -11.80 18.74 -10.83
C ASP A 462 -11.81 18.28 -9.35
N ASN A 463 -12.72 17.35 -8.98
CA ASN A 463 -12.74 16.76 -7.64
C ASN A 463 -11.72 15.62 -7.43
N ARG A 464 -11.01 15.20 -8.50
CA ARG A 464 -10.02 14.12 -8.41
C ARG A 464 -8.81 14.54 -7.58
N PHE A 465 -8.17 13.56 -6.95
CA PHE A 465 -7.01 13.81 -6.08
C PHE A 465 -5.93 14.63 -6.78
N TYR A 466 -5.66 14.28 -8.03
CA TYR A 466 -4.68 14.94 -8.87
C TYR A 466 -4.87 16.46 -8.96
N TYR A 467 -6.10 16.94 -9.11
CA TYR A 467 -6.40 18.38 -9.23
C TYR A 467 -6.26 19.14 -7.90
N HIS A 468 -6.20 18.45 -6.77
CA HIS A 468 -5.88 19.03 -5.47
C HIS A 468 -4.41 18.87 -5.10
N LEU A 469 -3.77 17.79 -5.55
CA LEU A 469 -2.40 17.45 -5.24
C LEU A 469 -1.40 18.42 -5.88
N ILE A 470 -1.51 18.63 -7.19
CA ILE A 470 -0.53 19.44 -7.94
C ILE A 470 -0.52 20.91 -7.48
N PRO A 471 -1.66 21.61 -7.31
CA PRO A 471 -1.65 22.98 -6.79
C PRO A 471 -1.04 23.05 -5.39
N LYS A 472 -1.31 22.07 -4.52
CA LYS A 472 -0.74 22.02 -3.17
C LYS A 472 0.79 21.90 -3.18
N ILE A 473 1.34 21.05 -4.05
CA ILE A 473 2.81 20.93 -4.23
C ILE A 473 3.41 22.27 -4.69
N ILE A 474 2.73 22.95 -5.63
CA ILE A 474 3.16 24.26 -6.12
C ILE A 474 3.08 25.33 -5.02
N GLU A 475 1.99 25.37 -4.26
CA GLU A 475 1.80 26.27 -3.13
C GLU A 475 2.89 26.10 -2.07
N GLU A 476 3.22 24.84 -1.71
CA GLU A 476 4.32 24.54 -0.79
C GLU A 476 5.67 25.06 -1.34
N GLY A 477 5.89 24.96 -2.65
CA GLY A 477 7.10 25.46 -3.32
C GLY A 477 7.16 27.00 -3.41
N GLN A 478 6.01 27.67 -3.47
CA GLN A 478 5.96 29.13 -3.35
C GLN A 478 6.23 29.57 -1.90
N ALA A 479 5.64 28.86 -0.93
CA ALA A 479 5.76 29.17 0.50
C ALA A 479 7.19 28.97 1.03
N ASN A 480 7.92 27.98 0.53
CA ASN A 480 9.32 27.72 0.92
C ASN A 480 10.35 28.54 0.10
N GLY A 481 9.91 29.27 -0.93
CA GLY A 481 10.73 30.15 -1.78
C GLY A 481 11.47 29.46 -2.93
N GLU A 482 11.20 28.18 -3.18
CA GLU A 482 11.68 27.37 -4.30
C GLU A 482 11.14 27.90 -5.64
N PHE A 483 9.83 28.15 -5.68
CA PHE A 483 9.14 28.80 -6.81
C PHE A 483 9.01 30.31 -6.58
N SER A 484 9.26 31.09 -7.63
CA SER A 484 9.32 32.56 -7.58
C SER A 484 8.30 33.27 -8.48
N CYS A 485 7.34 32.54 -9.05
CA CYS A 485 6.28 33.12 -9.87
C CYS A 485 5.32 33.98 -9.05
N GLU A 486 4.85 35.08 -9.65
CA GLU A 486 3.82 35.96 -9.08
C GLU A 486 2.39 35.39 -9.24
N GLU A 487 2.20 34.45 -10.16
CA GLU A 487 0.95 33.74 -10.40
C GLU A 487 0.60 32.83 -9.20
N ASP A 488 -0.69 32.67 -8.91
CA ASP A 488 -1.14 31.77 -7.85
C ASP A 488 -0.94 30.29 -8.23
N ALA A 489 -0.86 29.42 -7.23
CA ALA A 489 -0.58 28.00 -7.40
C ALA A 489 -1.61 27.27 -8.29
N GLN A 490 -2.88 27.70 -8.27
CA GLN A 490 -3.92 27.10 -9.11
C GLN A 490 -3.70 27.43 -10.58
N SER A 491 -3.41 28.69 -10.91
CA SER A 491 -3.10 29.12 -12.28
C SER A 491 -1.86 28.40 -12.85
N LEU A 492 -0.84 28.18 -12.02
CA LEU A 492 0.36 27.42 -12.41
C LEU A 492 0.02 25.92 -12.63
N ALA A 493 -0.81 25.34 -11.76
CA ALA A 493 -1.28 23.97 -11.93
C ALA A 493 -2.09 23.79 -13.22
N GLU A 494 -2.93 24.75 -13.60
CA GLU A 494 -3.70 24.69 -14.87
C GLU A 494 -2.80 24.58 -16.11
N SER A 495 -1.67 25.29 -16.10
CA SER A 495 -0.66 25.20 -17.16
C SER A 495 0.03 23.85 -17.16
N TYR A 496 0.39 23.33 -15.97
CA TYR A 496 0.93 21.98 -15.81
C TYR A 496 -0.04 20.92 -16.37
N PHE A 497 -1.32 20.97 -15.98
CA PHE A 497 -2.37 20.07 -16.46
C PHE A 497 -2.52 20.13 -17.98
N SER A 498 -2.45 21.33 -18.54
CA SER A 498 -2.58 21.53 -19.99
C SER A 498 -1.40 20.97 -20.76
N ILE A 499 -0.18 21.06 -20.21
CA ILE A 499 1.01 20.41 -20.79
C ILE A 499 0.84 18.90 -20.77
N GLU A 500 0.47 18.30 -19.64
CA GLU A 500 0.28 16.84 -19.55
C GLU A 500 -0.80 16.35 -20.51
N ARG A 501 -1.97 16.99 -20.52
CA ARG A 501 -3.06 16.64 -21.45
C ARG A 501 -2.64 16.82 -22.90
N GLY A 502 -1.88 17.87 -23.22
CA GLY A 502 -1.35 18.10 -24.57
C GLY A 502 -0.40 17.00 -25.02
N LEU A 503 0.46 16.50 -24.12
CA LEU A 503 1.37 15.38 -24.39
C LEU A 503 0.61 14.07 -24.62
N ILE A 504 -0.37 13.75 -23.77
CA ILE A 504 -1.21 12.56 -23.93
C ILE A 504 -2.02 12.63 -25.23
N TYR A 505 -2.62 13.79 -25.52
CA TYR A 505 -3.38 13.99 -26.76
C TYR A 505 -2.50 13.80 -28.01
N ASP A 506 -1.32 14.43 -28.05
CA ASP A 506 -0.37 14.29 -29.16
C ASP A 506 0.10 12.83 -29.32
N TRP A 507 0.29 12.11 -28.20
CA TRP A 507 0.62 10.69 -28.20
C TRP A 507 -0.50 9.83 -28.78
N CYS A 508 -1.76 10.09 -28.41
CA CYS A 508 -2.93 9.39 -28.97
C CYS A 508 -3.05 9.58 -30.49
N ILE A 509 -2.97 10.82 -30.98
CA ILE A 509 -3.11 11.10 -32.43
C ILE A 509 -1.94 10.53 -33.26
N LYS A 510 -0.79 10.27 -32.64
CA LYS A 510 0.38 9.60 -33.25
C LYS A 510 0.35 8.08 -33.11
N GLY A 511 -0.72 7.52 -32.57
CA GLY A 511 -0.91 6.07 -32.45
C GLY A 511 -0.07 5.42 -31.34
N GLY A 512 0.37 6.19 -30.34
CA GLY A 512 0.99 5.65 -29.12
C GLY A 512 2.38 5.00 -29.29
N THR A 513 3.04 5.24 -30.42
CA THR A 513 4.28 4.53 -30.79
C THR A 513 5.55 5.12 -30.17
N ASP A 514 5.54 6.41 -29.85
CA ASP A 514 6.64 7.10 -29.17
C ASP A 514 6.47 7.05 -27.65
N SER A 515 7.56 7.15 -26.88
CA SER A 515 7.46 7.20 -25.41
C SER A 515 6.98 8.59 -24.94
N LEU A 516 5.80 8.59 -24.33
CA LEU A 516 5.21 9.66 -23.53
C LEU A 516 6.15 10.09 -22.38
N VAL A 517 6.79 9.16 -21.67
CA VAL A 517 7.77 9.42 -20.60
C VAL A 517 8.97 10.21 -21.15
N LEU A 518 9.58 9.73 -22.24
CA LEU A 518 10.72 10.42 -22.86
C LEU A 518 10.33 11.80 -23.41
N ASN A 519 9.14 11.95 -23.98
CA ASN A 519 8.66 13.23 -24.49
C ASN A 519 8.39 14.23 -23.37
N SER A 520 7.75 13.79 -22.29
CA SER A 520 7.49 14.63 -21.13
C SER A 520 8.76 15.10 -20.45
N SER A 521 9.76 14.22 -20.31
CA SER A 521 11.06 14.56 -19.72
C SER A 521 11.81 15.70 -20.45
N LYS A 522 11.42 16.04 -21.67
CA LYS A 522 11.99 17.16 -22.45
C LYS A 522 11.17 18.45 -22.34
N ILE A 523 9.86 18.33 -22.11
CA ILE A 523 8.91 19.46 -22.21
C ILE A 523 8.53 19.96 -20.83
N LEU A 524 8.18 19.07 -19.91
CA LEU A 524 7.71 19.45 -18.57
C LEU A 524 8.78 20.20 -17.76
N PRO A 525 10.06 19.78 -17.74
CA PRO A 525 11.11 20.54 -17.06
C PRO A 525 11.25 21.98 -17.54
N VAL A 526 11.03 22.28 -18.82
CA VAL A 526 11.13 23.66 -19.35
C VAL A 526 10.09 24.57 -18.70
N TYR A 527 8.88 24.06 -18.45
CA TYR A 527 7.84 24.80 -17.74
C TYR A 527 8.14 24.90 -16.25
N LEU A 528 8.51 23.80 -15.60
CA LEU A 528 8.79 23.81 -14.16
C LEU A 528 10.03 24.66 -13.81
N GLU A 529 11.06 24.66 -14.67
CA GLU A 529 12.25 25.51 -14.52
C GLU A 529 11.88 26.99 -14.63
N HIS A 530 10.86 27.36 -15.41
CA HIS A 530 10.38 28.74 -15.42
C HIS A 530 9.99 29.21 -14.01
N MET A 531 9.35 28.32 -13.24
CA MET A 531 8.87 28.58 -11.88
C MET A 531 10.00 28.75 -10.86
N LEU A 532 11.13 28.07 -11.06
CA LEU A 532 12.27 28.09 -10.13
C LEU A 532 12.84 29.50 -9.91
N ASN A 533 13.22 29.75 -8.66
CA ASN A 533 13.92 30.97 -8.26
C ASN A 533 15.32 31.05 -8.92
N ARG A 534 15.83 32.27 -9.15
CA ARG A 534 17.11 32.51 -9.86
C ARG A 534 18.34 31.83 -9.22
N LYS A 535 18.27 31.45 -7.94
CA LYS A 535 19.34 30.70 -7.25
C LYS A 535 19.32 29.21 -7.56
N GLU A 536 18.18 28.65 -7.92
CA GLU A 536 18.02 27.21 -8.22
C GLU A 536 18.18 26.89 -9.69
N LYS A 537 18.07 27.89 -10.59
CA LYS A 537 18.39 27.78 -12.03
C LYS A 537 19.89 27.54 -12.35
N ALA A 538 20.74 27.48 -11.33
CA ALA A 538 22.21 27.46 -11.48
C ALA A 538 22.86 26.17 -10.94
N ILE A 539 22.05 25.19 -10.52
CA ILE A 539 22.43 23.81 -10.19
C ILE A 539 21.86 22.94 -11.29
#